data_AF-A0A7G7KQK4-F1
#
_entry.id   AF-A0A7G7KQK4-F1
#
_cell.length_a   1.000
_cell.length_b   1.000
_cell.length_c   1.000
_cell.angle_alpha   90.00
_cell.angle_beta   90.00
_cell.angle_gamma   90.00
#
_symmetry.space_group_name_H-M   'P 1'
#
loop_
_entity.id
_entity.type
_entity.pdbx_description
1 polymer ?
#
loop_
_entity_poly.entity_id
_entity_poly.type
_entity_poly.pdbx_seq_one_letter_code
_entity_poly.pdbx_strand_id
1 'polypeptide(L)'
;MCFSASASFTASAVLMPLGLYSTHVAQKTGKRDYVPLALVPFFFGVQQFVEGLEWTAIDQGGVEPLSTLAGLGFLFFAYCFWMIWIPWSAWSISRTTDSKGLQRRLRWVAIVATVLGVAFYLPVLFNPPALQPAVHSNGRLLYDVSNLHSIIHNFVNTEPVGELVYWGFIVLPLIAVADKAVKLFGVLIFVSIFLTWLTYSATFNSVWCFYCAVLSIYVIWIVNRPALRAASGQ
;
A
#
# COMPACT_ATOMS: atom_id res chain seq x y z
N MET A 1 -13.51 -0.82 9.05
CA MET A 1 -14.36 0.26 8.50
C MET A 1 -14.20 0.39 6.98
N CYS A 2 -13.76 -0.65 6.25
CA CYS A 2 -13.80 -0.72 4.79
C CYS A 2 -15.20 -1.16 4.31
N PHE A 3 -16.23 -0.60 4.94
CA PHE A 3 -17.59 -1.15 4.93
C PHE A 3 -18.61 -0.19 4.29
N SER A 4 -18.18 1.03 3.94
CA SER A 4 -19.05 2.06 3.36
C SER A 4 -18.26 3.18 2.69
N ALA A 5 -18.90 3.87 1.73
CA ALA A 5 -18.35 5.07 1.09
C ALA A 5 -17.94 6.14 2.11
N SER A 6 -18.78 6.37 3.13
CA SER A 6 -18.54 7.37 4.18
C SER A 6 -17.24 7.13 4.95
N ALA A 7 -16.94 5.88 5.30
CA ALA A 7 -15.74 5.54 6.03
C ALA A 7 -14.48 5.72 5.17
N SER A 8 -14.53 5.28 3.91
CA SER A 8 -13.44 5.44 2.95
C SER A 8 -13.14 6.92 2.65
N PHE A 9 -14.17 7.76 2.43
CA PHE A 9 -13.98 9.19 2.25
C PHE A 9 -13.47 9.90 3.51
N THR A 10 -13.92 9.47 4.70
CA THR A 10 -13.42 10.01 5.97
C THR A 10 -11.93 9.70 6.14
N ALA A 11 -11.52 8.45 5.85
CA ALA A 11 -10.13 8.05 5.89
C ALA A 11 -9.27 8.87 4.90
N SER A 12 -9.76 9.06 3.66
CA SER A 12 -9.11 9.92 2.66
C SER A 12 -8.90 11.35 3.16
N ALA A 13 -9.96 11.98 3.69
CA ALA A 13 -9.93 13.34 4.18
C ALA A 13 -8.93 13.57 5.33
N VAL A 14 -8.63 12.53 6.11
CA VAL A 14 -7.61 12.57 7.16
C VAL A 14 -6.21 12.28 6.61
N LEU A 15 -6.07 11.23 5.81
CA LEU A 15 -4.77 10.70 5.40
C LEU A 15 -4.06 11.57 4.36
N MET A 16 -4.80 12.16 3.40
CA MET A 16 -4.21 13.02 2.37
C MET A 16 -3.52 14.25 3.00
N PRO A 17 -4.17 15.06 3.85
CA PRO A 17 -3.50 16.16 4.53
C PRO A 17 -2.32 15.72 5.40
N LEU A 18 -2.44 14.60 6.12
CA LEU A 18 -1.36 14.08 6.96
C LEU A 18 -0.12 13.66 6.15
N GLY A 19 -0.32 13.08 4.96
CA GLY A 19 0.79 12.74 4.07
C GLY A 19 1.48 13.97 3.47
N LEU A 20 0.71 14.99 3.09
CA LEU A 20 1.26 16.27 2.64
C LEU A 20 2.05 16.96 3.75
N TYR A 21 1.50 16.99 4.97
CA TYR A 21 2.18 17.53 6.15
C TYR A 21 3.48 16.78 6.46
N SER A 22 3.44 15.45 6.49
CA SER A 22 4.62 14.60 6.71
C SER A 22 5.72 14.87 5.69
N THR A 23 5.33 15.03 4.43
CA THR A 23 6.23 15.33 3.32
C THR A 23 6.85 16.72 3.46
N HIS A 24 6.03 17.72 3.79
CA HIS A 24 6.52 19.08 4.05
C HIS A 24 7.56 19.10 5.19
N VAL A 25 7.28 18.39 6.29
CA VAL A 25 8.23 18.25 7.40
C VAL A 25 9.53 17.55 6.95
N ALA A 26 9.43 16.46 6.18
CA ALA A 26 10.60 15.74 5.66
C ALA A 26 11.52 16.68 4.86
N GLN A 27 10.93 17.50 3.99
CA GLN A 27 11.66 18.44 3.14
C GLN A 27 12.29 19.56 3.94
N LYS A 28 11.55 20.17 4.87
CA LYS A 28 12.02 21.30 5.69
C LYS A 28 13.13 20.91 6.66
N THR A 29 13.13 19.67 7.15
CA THR A 29 14.14 19.15 8.08
C THR A 29 15.35 18.50 7.39
N GLY A 30 15.46 18.65 6.05
CA GLY A 30 16.60 18.12 5.28
C GLY A 30 16.57 16.60 5.05
N LYS A 31 15.51 15.89 5.47
CA LYS A 31 15.32 14.45 5.29
C LYS A 31 14.72 14.09 3.93
N ARG A 32 15.36 14.55 2.85
CA ARG A 32 14.87 14.31 1.48
C ARG A 32 14.70 12.82 1.15
N ASP A 33 15.56 11.97 1.71
CA ASP A 33 15.51 10.53 1.49
C ASP A 33 14.29 9.83 2.11
N TYR A 34 13.64 10.46 3.09
CA TYR A 34 12.43 9.95 3.76
C TYR A 34 11.15 10.44 3.08
N VAL A 35 11.22 11.40 2.15
CA VAL A 35 10.05 11.93 1.41
C VAL A 35 9.19 10.83 0.79
N PRO A 36 9.75 9.78 0.15
CA PRO A 36 8.94 8.69 -0.40
C PRO A 36 8.08 7.99 0.65
N LEU A 37 8.66 7.68 1.80
CA LEU A 37 7.95 7.08 2.92
C LEU A 37 6.91 8.06 3.49
N ALA A 38 7.27 9.35 3.61
CA ALA A 38 6.39 10.40 4.12
C ALA A 38 5.13 10.64 3.27
N LEU A 39 5.15 10.25 2.00
CA LEU A 39 3.98 10.29 1.11
C LEU A 39 3.05 9.08 1.26
N VAL A 40 3.46 8.02 1.96
CA VAL A 40 2.64 6.80 2.12
C VAL A 40 1.23 7.10 2.66
N PRO A 41 1.03 7.95 3.69
CA PRO A 41 -0.32 8.30 4.13
C PRO A 41 -1.14 8.97 3.02
N PHE A 42 -0.52 9.84 2.22
CA PHE A 42 -1.22 10.50 1.12
C PHE A 42 -1.73 9.49 0.10
N PHE A 43 -0.90 8.53 -0.30
CA PHE A 43 -1.30 7.50 -1.26
C PHE A 43 -2.35 6.54 -0.70
N PHE A 44 -2.29 6.18 0.58
CA PHE A 44 -3.41 5.47 1.21
C PHE A 44 -4.69 6.30 1.23
N GLY A 45 -4.60 7.62 1.44
CA GLY A 45 -5.74 8.52 1.32
C GLY A 45 -6.35 8.53 -0.07
N VAL A 46 -5.52 8.57 -1.13
CA VAL A 46 -5.98 8.45 -2.52
C VAL A 46 -6.62 7.09 -2.77
N GLN A 47 -6.02 5.99 -2.30
CA GLN A 47 -6.60 4.66 -2.43
C GLN A 47 -7.96 4.56 -1.72
N GLN A 48 -8.10 5.13 -0.52
CA GLN A 48 -9.37 5.18 0.21
C GLN A 48 -10.40 6.07 -0.51
N PHE A 49 -9.98 7.15 -1.17
CA PHE A 49 -10.88 7.93 -2.00
C PHE A 49 -11.44 7.09 -3.16
N VAL A 50 -10.58 6.33 -3.84
CA VAL A 50 -10.98 5.42 -4.93
C VAL A 50 -11.93 4.33 -4.42
N GLU A 51 -11.65 3.73 -3.27
CA GLU A 51 -12.55 2.76 -2.64
C GLU A 51 -13.92 3.39 -2.28
N GLY A 52 -13.94 4.66 -1.84
CA GLY A 52 -15.18 5.39 -1.59
C GLY A 52 -16.03 5.62 -2.85
N LEU A 53 -15.37 5.87 -3.99
CA LEU A 53 -16.05 5.95 -5.29
C LEU A 53 -16.63 4.60 -5.73
N GLU A 54 -15.91 3.51 -5.45
CA GLU A 54 -16.39 2.16 -5.73
C GLU A 54 -17.65 1.82 -4.94
N TRP A 55 -17.66 2.09 -3.63
CA TRP A 55 -18.87 1.96 -2.81
C TRP A 55 -20.03 2.79 -3.35
N THR A 56 -19.75 4.03 -3.76
CA THR A 56 -20.79 4.91 -4.34
C THR A 56 -21.36 4.33 -5.64
N ALA A 57 -20.52 3.74 -6.49
CA ALA A 57 -20.96 3.11 -7.73
C ALA A 57 -21.86 1.90 -7.46
N ILE A 58 -21.49 1.08 -6.47
CA ILE A 58 -22.25 -0.10 -6.05
C ILE A 58 -23.61 0.30 -5.46
N ASP A 59 -23.63 1.29 -4.57
CA ASP A 59 -24.87 1.78 -3.94
C ASP A 59 -25.88 2.33 -4.97
N GLN A 60 -25.39 2.79 -6.13
CA GLN A 60 -26.20 3.28 -7.25
C GLN A 60 -26.53 2.20 -8.30
N GLY A 61 -26.28 0.92 -7.99
CA GLY A 61 -26.60 -0.19 -8.89
C GLY A 61 -25.53 -0.52 -9.93
N GLY A 62 -24.26 -0.21 -9.65
CA GLY A 62 -23.13 -0.54 -10.54
C GLY A 62 -23.00 0.40 -11.73
N VAL A 63 -23.01 1.71 -11.48
CA VAL A 63 -22.94 2.71 -12.57
C VAL A 63 -21.60 2.69 -13.31
N GLU A 64 -21.65 2.54 -14.63
CA GLU A 64 -20.47 2.61 -15.51
C GLU A 64 -20.28 4.03 -16.08
N PRO A 65 -19.04 4.48 -16.33
CA PRO A 65 -17.76 3.76 -16.20
C PRO A 65 -17.17 3.79 -14.78
N LEU A 66 -17.88 4.33 -13.80
CA LEU A 66 -17.33 4.59 -12.46
C LEU A 66 -16.93 3.30 -11.74
N SER A 67 -17.76 2.25 -11.79
CA SER A 67 -17.47 0.97 -11.15
C SER A 67 -16.18 0.35 -11.70
N THR A 68 -16.05 0.25 -13.03
CA THR A 68 -14.84 -0.28 -13.68
C THR A 68 -13.60 0.56 -13.34
N LEU A 69 -13.69 1.89 -13.43
CA LEU A 69 -12.54 2.78 -13.17
C LEU A 69 -12.10 2.75 -11.71
N ALA A 70 -13.06 2.70 -10.77
CA ALA A 70 -12.76 2.62 -9.35
C ALA A 70 -12.13 1.26 -8.98
N GLY A 71 -12.67 0.16 -9.51
CA GLY A 71 -12.09 -1.17 -9.32
C GLY A 71 -10.67 -1.29 -9.88
N LEU A 72 -10.43 -0.80 -11.10
CA LEU A 72 -9.09 -0.74 -11.70
C LEU A 72 -8.14 0.11 -10.85
N GLY A 73 -8.59 1.29 -10.39
CA GLY A 73 -7.80 2.18 -9.55
C GLY A 73 -7.43 1.53 -8.21
N PHE A 74 -8.37 0.83 -7.57
CA PHE A 74 -8.09 0.14 -6.31
C PHE A 74 -7.07 -0.99 -6.51
N LEU A 75 -7.24 -1.82 -7.55
CA LEU A 75 -6.33 -2.91 -7.88
C LEU A 75 -4.96 -2.41 -8.33
N PHE A 76 -4.88 -1.25 -8.98
CA PHE A 76 -3.60 -0.59 -9.25
C PHE A 76 -2.83 -0.34 -7.96
N PHE A 77 -3.48 0.22 -6.95
CA PHE A 77 -2.84 0.44 -5.66
C PHE A 77 -2.43 -0.87 -5.00
N ALA A 78 -3.36 -1.83 -4.93
CA ALA A 78 -3.14 -3.12 -4.28
C ALA A 78 -2.03 -3.94 -4.94
N TYR A 79 -2.06 -4.16 -6.26
CA TYR A 79 -1.13 -5.10 -6.91
C TYR A 79 0.12 -4.45 -7.49
N CYS A 80 0.07 -3.18 -7.89
CA CYS A 80 1.20 -2.50 -8.51
C CYS A 80 1.85 -1.51 -7.55
N PHE A 81 1.13 -0.44 -7.21
CA PHE A 81 1.69 0.74 -6.58
C PHE A 81 2.52 0.43 -5.33
N TRP A 82 1.98 -0.33 -4.38
CA TRP A 82 2.68 -0.61 -3.12
C TRP A 82 3.91 -1.50 -3.30
N MET A 83 3.85 -2.43 -4.26
CA MET A 83 5.00 -3.28 -4.58
C MET A 83 6.15 -2.47 -5.20
N ILE A 84 5.85 -1.35 -5.86
CA ILE A 84 6.87 -0.43 -6.37
C ILE A 84 7.34 0.53 -5.28
N TRP A 85 6.40 1.19 -4.62
CA TRP A 85 6.64 2.37 -3.79
C TRP A 85 7.39 2.03 -2.50
N ILE A 86 7.10 0.88 -1.88
CA ILE A 86 7.71 0.49 -0.60
C ILE A 86 9.19 0.13 -0.76
N PRO A 87 9.60 -0.77 -1.70
CA PRO A 87 11.01 -0.99 -2.01
C PRO A 87 11.76 0.29 -2.39
N TRP A 88 11.12 1.17 -3.16
CA TRP A 88 11.72 2.44 -3.55
C TRP A 88 11.94 3.36 -2.35
N SER A 89 11.00 3.39 -1.41
CA SER A 89 11.12 4.13 -0.15
C SER A 89 12.26 3.60 0.71
N ALA A 90 12.37 2.28 0.86
CA ALA A 90 13.46 1.64 1.60
C ALA A 90 14.82 1.92 0.96
N TRP A 91 14.93 1.81 -0.37
CA TRP A 91 16.14 2.15 -1.10
C TRP A 91 16.51 3.62 -0.90
N SER A 92 15.55 4.55 -1.02
CA SER A 92 15.80 5.98 -0.85
C SER A 92 16.40 6.29 0.52
N ILE A 93 15.84 5.72 1.60
CA ILE A 93 16.33 5.89 2.98
C ILE A 93 17.73 5.28 3.14
N SER A 94 17.97 4.09 2.58
CA SER A 94 19.26 3.40 2.68
C SER A 94 20.45 4.21 2.14
N ARG A 95 20.21 5.22 1.28
CA ARG A 95 21.26 6.09 0.73
C ARG A 95 21.97 6.93 1.78
N THR A 96 21.30 7.24 2.89
CA THR A 96 21.88 8.02 4.00
C THR A 96 22.13 7.19 5.25
N THR A 97 21.42 6.07 5.44
CA THR A 97 21.49 5.29 6.69
C THR A 97 22.36 4.05 6.62
N ASP A 98 22.67 3.52 5.43
CA ASP A 98 23.17 2.17 5.26
C ASP A 98 24.42 2.07 4.37
N SER A 99 25.07 0.89 4.39
CA SER A 99 26.25 0.62 3.57
C SER A 99 25.94 0.61 2.07
N LYS A 100 26.94 0.96 1.24
CA LYS A 100 26.83 0.89 -0.24
C LYS A 100 26.39 -0.49 -0.76
N GLY A 101 26.76 -1.56 -0.04
CA GLY A 101 26.36 -2.92 -0.38
C GLY A 101 24.86 -3.15 -0.23
N LEU A 102 24.28 -2.76 0.92
CA LEU A 102 22.84 -2.86 1.16
C LEU A 102 22.05 -1.93 0.24
N GLN A 103 22.53 -0.70 0.04
CA GLN A 103 21.94 0.25 -0.91
C GLN A 103 21.82 -0.35 -2.32
N ARG A 104 22.87 -1.02 -2.81
CA ARG A 104 22.84 -1.68 -4.14
C ARG A 104 21.84 -2.84 -4.17
N ARG A 105 21.73 -3.63 -3.11
CA ARG A 105 20.75 -4.72 -3.01
C ARG A 105 19.32 -4.18 -3.03
N LEU A 106 19.02 -3.17 -2.19
CA LEU A 106 17.70 -2.55 -2.14
C LEU A 106 17.33 -1.85 -3.45
N ARG A 107 18.31 -1.27 -4.17
CA ARG A 107 18.09 -0.74 -5.53
C ARG A 107 17.59 -1.82 -6.48
N TRP A 108 18.26 -2.98 -6.50
CA TRP A 108 17.86 -4.10 -7.34
C TRP A 108 16.50 -4.66 -6.94
N VAL A 109 16.23 -4.77 -5.63
CA VAL A 109 14.91 -5.15 -5.12
C VAL A 109 13.84 -4.18 -5.63
N ALA A 110 14.08 -2.87 -5.58
CA ALA A 110 13.13 -1.89 -6.11
C ALA A 110 12.91 -2.01 -7.62
N ILE A 111 13.97 -2.27 -8.41
CA ILE A 111 13.86 -2.49 -9.86
C ILE A 111 13.04 -3.77 -10.15
N VAL A 112 13.36 -4.87 -9.49
CA VAL A 112 12.65 -6.15 -9.69
C VAL A 112 11.18 -6.02 -9.28
N ALA A 113 10.92 -5.41 -8.12
CA ALA A 113 9.55 -5.16 -7.66
C ALA A 113 8.76 -4.24 -8.61
N THR A 114 9.44 -3.28 -9.25
CA THR A 114 8.86 -2.44 -10.31
C THR A 114 8.42 -3.27 -11.50
N VAL A 115 9.30 -4.13 -12.03
CA VAL A 115 8.99 -5.00 -13.17
C VAL A 115 7.84 -5.94 -12.83
N LEU A 116 7.87 -6.58 -11.66
CA LEU A 116 6.83 -7.48 -11.21
C LEU A 116 5.49 -6.76 -11.01
N GLY A 117 5.48 -5.56 -10.42
CA GLY A 117 4.25 -4.82 -10.12
C GLY A 117 3.53 -4.38 -11.38
N VAL A 118 4.29 -3.89 -12.37
CA VAL A 118 3.77 -3.58 -13.69
C VAL A 118 3.26 -4.86 -14.38
N ALA A 119 4.04 -5.95 -14.35
CA ALA A 119 3.64 -7.21 -14.96
C ALA A 119 2.35 -7.80 -14.36
N PHE A 120 2.10 -7.61 -13.06
CA PHE A 120 0.87 -8.06 -12.41
C PHE A 120 -0.34 -7.20 -12.78
N TYR A 121 -0.17 -5.90 -12.96
CA TYR A 121 -1.29 -5.00 -13.25
C TYR A 121 -1.67 -4.90 -14.73
N LEU A 122 -0.72 -5.10 -15.66
CA LEU A 122 -1.01 -5.00 -17.10
C LEU A 122 -2.16 -5.93 -17.57
N PRO A 123 -2.23 -7.22 -17.18
CA PRO A 123 -3.33 -8.10 -17.58
C PRO A 123 -4.70 -7.59 -17.10
N VAL A 124 -4.75 -7.02 -15.89
CA VAL A 124 -5.95 -6.44 -15.27
C VAL A 124 -6.40 -5.20 -16.04
N LEU A 125 -5.45 -4.34 -16.41
CA LEU A 125 -5.72 -3.12 -17.16
C LEU A 125 -6.26 -3.38 -18.57
N PHE A 126 -5.79 -4.44 -19.25
CA PHE A 126 -6.21 -4.76 -20.62
C PHE A 126 -7.43 -5.69 -20.71
N ASN A 127 -7.87 -6.31 -19.60
CA ASN A 127 -9.08 -7.13 -19.55
C ASN A 127 -10.05 -6.69 -18.43
N PRO A 128 -10.50 -5.42 -18.41
CA PRO A 128 -11.37 -4.91 -17.36
C PRO A 128 -12.76 -5.57 -17.23
N PRO A 129 -13.43 -6.08 -18.30
CA PRO A 129 -14.78 -6.65 -18.16
C PRO A 129 -14.87 -7.89 -17.27
N ALA A 130 -13.74 -8.53 -16.96
CA ALA A 130 -13.67 -9.64 -16.01
C ALA A 130 -13.77 -9.21 -14.55
N LEU A 131 -13.65 -7.90 -14.26
CA LEU A 131 -13.69 -7.32 -12.92
C LEU A 131 -15.09 -6.79 -12.65
N GLN A 132 -15.97 -7.65 -12.12
CA GLN A 132 -17.21 -7.18 -11.51
C GLN A 132 -16.98 -7.19 -9.99
N PRO A 133 -16.70 -6.04 -9.36
CA PRO A 133 -16.56 -5.97 -7.91
C PRO A 133 -17.89 -6.40 -7.28
N ALA A 134 -17.87 -7.53 -6.59
CA ALA A 134 -19.04 -8.08 -5.94
C ALA A 134 -18.99 -7.80 -4.45
N VAL A 135 -20.10 -7.36 -3.86
CA VAL A 135 -20.19 -7.23 -2.40
C VAL A 135 -20.37 -8.61 -1.80
N HIS A 136 -19.41 -9.05 -0.99
CA HIS A 136 -19.49 -10.30 -0.26
C HIS A 136 -20.50 -10.18 0.90
N SER A 137 -21.05 -11.30 1.38
CA SER A 137 -22.11 -11.37 2.42
C SER A 137 -21.80 -10.61 3.72
N ASN A 138 -20.54 -10.26 3.95
CA ASN A 138 -20.06 -9.54 5.14
C ASN A 138 -19.90 -8.03 4.93
N GLY A 139 -20.42 -7.47 3.82
CA GLY A 139 -20.38 -6.03 3.52
C GLY A 139 -19.00 -5.55 3.08
N ARG A 140 -18.31 -6.32 2.24
CA ARG A 140 -16.92 -6.08 1.84
C ARG A 140 -16.74 -6.34 0.36
N LEU A 141 -15.87 -5.56 -0.28
CA LEU A 141 -15.56 -5.70 -1.70
C LEU A 141 -14.76 -6.98 -1.94
N LEU A 142 -15.29 -7.83 -2.83
CA LEU A 142 -14.61 -9.00 -3.37
C LEU A 142 -14.29 -8.69 -4.83
N TYR A 143 -12.99 -8.73 -5.14
CA TYR A 143 -12.51 -8.62 -6.51
C TYR A 143 -12.35 -10.04 -7.05
N ASP A 144 -13.32 -10.49 -7.84
CA ASP A 144 -13.22 -11.80 -8.49
C ASP A 144 -12.33 -11.66 -9.73
N VAL A 145 -11.06 -12.03 -9.56
CA VAL A 145 -10.05 -12.01 -10.63
C VAL A 145 -9.82 -13.43 -11.18
N SER A 146 -10.59 -14.43 -10.74
CA SER A 146 -10.41 -15.85 -11.09
C SER A 146 -10.53 -16.14 -12.59
N ASN A 147 -11.27 -15.30 -13.32
CA ASN A 147 -11.45 -15.40 -14.76
C ASN A 147 -10.24 -14.90 -15.58
N LEU A 148 -9.26 -14.24 -14.97
CA LEU A 148 -7.99 -13.94 -15.64
C LEU A 148 -7.13 -15.22 -15.71
N HIS A 149 -7.33 -16.00 -16.78
CA HIS A 149 -6.50 -17.15 -17.17
C HIS A 149 -5.08 -16.72 -17.60
N SER A 150 -4.34 -16.00 -16.75
CA SER A 150 -2.95 -15.63 -16.96
C SER A 150 -2.07 -16.46 -16.03
N ILE A 151 -1.02 -17.09 -16.58
CA ILE A 151 -0.01 -17.89 -15.85
C ILE A 151 0.59 -17.11 -14.66
N ILE A 152 0.65 -15.78 -14.80
CA ILE A 152 1.19 -14.86 -13.79
C ILE A 152 0.19 -14.62 -12.64
N HIS A 153 -1.11 -14.76 -12.88
CA HIS A 153 -2.18 -14.49 -11.91
C HIS A 153 -2.43 -15.66 -10.95
N ASN A 154 -2.34 -16.91 -11.44
CA ASN A 154 -2.39 -18.09 -10.56
C ASN A 154 -1.28 -18.06 -9.49
N PHE A 155 -0.17 -17.37 -9.77
CA PHE A 155 0.92 -17.23 -8.81
C PHE A 155 0.52 -16.40 -7.59
N VAL A 156 -0.28 -15.33 -7.75
CA VAL A 156 -0.61 -14.37 -6.66
C VAL A 156 -1.90 -14.71 -5.93
N ASN A 157 -2.90 -15.32 -6.58
CA ASN A 157 -4.21 -15.56 -5.95
C ASN A 157 -4.55 -17.06 -5.74
N THR A 158 -3.79 -17.99 -6.32
CA THR A 158 -4.11 -19.44 -6.27
C THR A 158 -2.96 -20.26 -5.69
N GLU A 159 -1.73 -19.77 -5.79
CA GLU A 159 -0.54 -20.40 -5.23
C GLU A 159 -0.04 -19.61 -4.00
N PRO A 160 0.07 -20.24 -2.82
CA PRO A 160 0.54 -19.57 -1.59
C PRO A 160 1.93 -18.93 -1.73
N VAL A 161 2.69 -19.33 -2.76
CA VAL A 161 4.04 -18.82 -3.03
C VAL A 161 4.03 -17.36 -3.51
N GLY A 162 3.11 -16.93 -4.38
CA GLY A 162 3.17 -15.56 -4.89
C GLY A 162 2.64 -14.51 -3.92
N GLU A 163 1.67 -14.85 -3.07
CA GLU A 163 1.27 -13.99 -1.94
C GLU A 163 2.47 -13.72 -1.01
N LEU A 164 3.21 -14.78 -0.65
CA LEU A 164 4.39 -14.68 0.19
C LEU A 164 5.50 -13.86 -0.47
N VAL A 165 5.71 -14.02 -1.79
CA VAL A 165 6.67 -13.21 -2.55
C VAL A 165 6.28 -11.74 -2.52
N TYR A 166 5.01 -11.42 -2.79
CA TYR A 166 4.50 -10.05 -2.76
C TYR A 166 4.66 -9.41 -1.36
N TRP A 167 4.27 -10.11 -0.29
CA TRP A 167 4.50 -9.63 1.08
C TRP A 167 5.98 -9.45 1.39
N GLY A 168 6.82 -10.36 0.89
CA GLY A 168 8.27 -10.26 1.00
C GLY A 168 8.82 -8.96 0.41
N PHE A 169 8.34 -8.55 -0.76
CA PHE A 169 8.74 -7.30 -1.40
C PHE A 169 8.28 -6.05 -0.62
N ILE A 170 7.20 -6.11 0.13
CA ILE A 170 6.73 -4.97 0.94
C ILE A 170 7.44 -4.92 2.30
N VAL A 171 7.57 -6.07 2.97
CA VAL A 171 8.04 -6.13 4.35
C VAL A 171 9.57 -6.12 4.45
N LEU A 172 10.25 -6.98 3.68
CA LEU A 172 11.69 -7.20 3.85
C LEU A 172 12.53 -5.93 3.60
N PRO A 173 12.25 -5.09 2.58
CA PRO A 173 13.02 -3.86 2.37
C PRO A 173 12.94 -2.90 3.56
N LEU A 174 11.77 -2.77 4.20
CA LEU A 174 11.59 -1.90 5.36
C LEU A 174 12.34 -2.41 6.59
N ILE A 175 12.34 -3.73 6.81
CA ILE A 175 13.07 -4.35 7.93
C ILE A 175 14.59 -4.35 7.71
N ALA A 176 15.04 -4.36 6.46
CA ALA A 176 16.46 -4.38 6.12
C ALA A 176 17.19 -3.07 6.43
N VAL A 177 16.53 -1.92 6.27
CA VAL A 177 17.10 -0.57 6.51
C VAL A 177 17.55 -0.43 7.97
N ALA A 178 18.72 0.15 8.26
CA ALA A 178 19.26 0.26 9.62
C ALA A 178 18.36 1.04 10.60
N ASP A 179 17.52 1.93 10.08
CA ASP A 179 16.67 2.80 10.88
C ASP A 179 15.61 2.05 11.71
N LYS A 180 15.74 2.09 13.04
CA LYS A 180 14.86 1.35 13.97
C LYS A 180 13.38 1.70 13.85
N ALA A 181 13.05 2.95 13.52
CA ALA A 181 11.65 3.37 13.39
C ALA A 181 11.05 2.80 12.10
N VAL A 182 11.81 2.82 11.00
CA VAL A 182 11.39 2.21 9.74
C VAL A 182 11.26 0.69 9.87
N LYS A 183 12.18 0.04 10.61
CA LYS A 183 12.06 -1.39 10.92
C LYS A 183 10.78 -1.72 11.68
N LEU A 184 10.47 -0.93 12.71
CA LEU A 184 9.23 -1.13 13.48
C LEU A 184 7.99 -0.97 12.58
N PHE A 185 7.99 0.01 11.67
CA PHE A 185 6.92 0.14 10.68
C PHE A 185 6.77 -1.11 9.80
N GLY A 186 7.88 -1.67 9.29
CA GLY A 186 7.87 -2.93 8.55
C GLY A 186 7.33 -4.12 9.36
N VAL A 187 7.70 -4.22 10.64
CA VAL A 187 7.17 -5.24 11.56
C VAL A 187 5.67 -5.05 11.81
N LEU A 188 5.19 -3.82 11.99
CA LEU A 188 3.77 -3.54 12.16
C LEU A 188 2.96 -3.92 10.91
N ILE A 189 3.49 -3.68 9.70
CA ILE A 189 2.88 -4.14 8.45
C ILE A 189 2.85 -5.68 8.40
N PHE A 190 3.94 -6.36 8.78
CA PHE A 190 3.95 -7.82 8.82
C PHE A 190 2.91 -8.39 9.79
N VAL A 191 2.78 -7.79 10.98
CA VAL A 191 1.77 -8.18 11.96
C VAL A 191 0.36 -7.92 11.39
N SER A 192 0.12 -6.82 10.69
CA SER A 192 -1.19 -6.55 10.08
C SER A 192 -1.54 -7.53 8.97
N ILE A 193 -0.57 -7.95 8.14
CA ILE A 193 -0.73 -9.04 7.17
C ILE A 193 -1.17 -10.31 7.89
N PHE A 194 -0.41 -10.72 8.91
CA PHE A 194 -0.65 -11.97 9.63
C PHE A 194 -2.03 -11.98 10.32
N LEU A 195 -2.40 -10.89 10.99
CA LEU A 195 -3.71 -10.75 11.62
C LEU A 195 -4.85 -10.79 10.60
N THR A 196 -4.70 -10.12 9.45
CA THR A 196 -5.71 -10.12 8.39
C THR A 196 -5.87 -11.51 7.78
N TRP A 197 -4.75 -12.20 7.54
CA TRP A 197 -4.75 -13.56 7.00
C TRP A 197 -5.48 -14.55 7.92
N LEU A 198 -5.27 -14.45 9.24
CA LEU A 198 -5.94 -15.31 10.23
C LEU A 198 -7.45 -15.05 10.36
N THR A 199 -7.90 -13.82 10.15
CA THR A 199 -9.26 -13.41 10.51
C THR A 199 -10.19 -13.22 9.32
N TYR A 200 -9.66 -12.90 8.13
CA TYR A 200 -10.45 -12.36 7.01
C TYR A 200 -9.96 -12.78 5.61
N SER A 201 -9.88 -14.09 5.36
CA SER A 201 -9.37 -14.64 4.10
C SER A 201 -10.08 -14.13 2.83
N ALA A 202 -11.42 -14.10 2.80
CA ALA A 202 -12.17 -13.76 1.58
C ALA A 202 -12.12 -12.27 1.18
N THR A 203 -11.68 -11.38 2.07
CA THR A 203 -11.72 -9.92 1.85
C THR A 203 -10.41 -9.29 2.34
N PHE A 204 -9.33 -10.04 2.18
CA PHE A 204 -8.02 -9.74 2.72
C PHE A 204 -7.53 -8.37 2.23
N ASN A 205 -7.65 -8.10 0.92
CA ASN A 205 -7.09 -6.90 0.30
C ASN A 205 -7.65 -5.59 0.89
N SER A 206 -8.97 -5.44 1.00
CA SER A 206 -9.60 -4.21 1.53
C SER A 206 -9.32 -4.01 3.02
N VAL A 207 -9.36 -5.08 3.82
CA VAL A 207 -9.10 -5.00 5.27
C VAL A 207 -7.63 -4.67 5.54
N TRP A 208 -6.71 -5.35 4.85
CA TRP A 208 -5.30 -5.12 5.03
C TRP A 208 -4.88 -3.71 4.60
N CYS A 209 -5.41 -3.23 3.46
CA CYS A 209 -5.15 -1.85 3.01
C CYS A 209 -5.60 -0.81 4.05
N PHE A 210 -6.73 -1.04 4.73
CA PHE A 210 -7.16 -0.16 5.82
C PHE A 210 -6.24 -0.22 7.05
N TYR A 211 -5.79 -1.40 7.46
CA TYR A 211 -4.80 -1.47 8.55
C TYR A 211 -3.51 -0.76 8.18
N CYS A 212 -3.03 -0.91 6.94
CA CYS A 212 -1.87 -0.18 6.45
C CYS A 212 -2.11 1.33 6.38
N ALA A 213 -3.32 1.77 6.04
CA ALA A 213 -3.73 3.16 6.07
C ALA A 213 -3.64 3.74 7.49
N VAL A 214 -4.15 3.04 8.50
CA VAL A 214 -4.01 3.45 9.92
C VAL A 214 -2.55 3.44 10.36
N LEU A 215 -1.81 2.37 10.04
CA LEU A 215 -0.39 2.28 10.37
C LEU A 215 0.43 3.38 9.70
N SER A 216 0.03 3.87 8.52
CA SER A 216 0.74 4.94 7.83
C SER A 216 0.83 6.24 8.65
N ILE A 217 -0.09 6.48 9.58
CA ILE A 217 -0.03 7.62 10.53
C ILE A 217 1.28 7.57 11.35
N TYR A 218 1.80 6.38 11.65
CA TYR A 218 3.08 6.20 12.33
C TYR A 218 4.25 6.85 11.57
N VAL A 219 4.15 6.96 10.24
CA VAL A 219 5.18 7.64 9.42
C VAL A 219 5.39 9.07 9.86
N ILE A 220 4.33 9.80 10.27
CA ILE A 220 4.42 11.18 10.78
C ILE A 220 5.44 11.27 11.91
N TRP A 221 5.41 10.29 12.83
CA TRP A 221 6.35 10.21 13.94
C TRP A 221 7.78 9.91 13.47
N ILE A 222 7.96 9.01 12.49
CA ILE A 222 9.27 8.70 11.89
C ILE A 222 9.93 9.97 11.34
N VAL A 223 9.16 10.84 10.68
CA VAL A 223 9.71 12.07 10.11
C VAL A 223 10.02 13.10 11.20
N ASN A 224 9.12 13.29 12.17
CA ASN A 224 9.21 14.30 13.24
C ASN A 224 10.20 13.98 14.36
N ARG A 225 10.63 12.72 14.53
CA ARG A 225 11.52 12.31 15.63
C ARG A 225 12.76 13.18 15.89
N PRO A 226 13.49 13.76 14.90
CA PRO A 226 14.69 14.53 15.20
C PRO A 226 14.36 15.89 15.79
N ALA A 227 13.27 16.51 15.33
CA ALA A 227 12.77 17.75 15.93
C ALA A 227 12.31 17.49 17.38
N LEU A 228 11.67 16.34 17.63
CA LEU A 228 11.29 15.94 18.99
C LEU A 228 12.52 15.70 19.89
N ARG A 229 13.58 15.06 19.38
CA ARG A 229 14.84 14.86 20.12
C ARG A 229 15.55 16.17 20.44
N ALA A 230 15.64 17.06 19.45
CA ALA A 230 16.21 18.39 19.61
C ALA A 230 15.44 19.23 20.63
N ALA A 231 14.11 19.14 20.65
CA ALA A 231 13.26 19.82 21.64
C ALA A 231 13.36 19.19 23.05
N SER A 232 13.64 17.88 23.14
CA SER A 232 13.81 17.18 24.42
C SER A 232 15.22 17.25 25.01
N GLY A 233 16.16 17.94 24.34
CA GLY A 233 17.54 18.08 24.81
C GLY A 233 18.36 16.78 24.82
N GLN A 234 17.97 15.79 23.99
CA GLN A 234 18.66 14.50 23.83
C GLN A 234 19.36 14.38 22.48
#